data_AF-A0A5J6XKN6-F1
#
_entry.id   AF-A0A5J6XKN6-F1
#
_cell.length_a   1.000
_cell.length_b   1.000
_cell.length_c   1.000
_cell.angle_alpha   90.00
_cell.angle_beta   90.00
_cell.angle_gamma   90.00
#
_symmetry.space_group_name_H-M   'P 1'
#
loop_
_entity.id
_entity.type
_entity.pdbx_description
1 polymer ?
#
loop_
_entity_poly.entity_id
_entity_poly.type
_entity_poly.pdbx_seq_one_letter_code
_entity_poly.pdbx_strand_id
1 'polypeptide(L)'
;MIKFNKTKNKRRLKMKLPLSGTERSNLRKNRVRIDQIPTKTTEELKTILNCSADRAKELKGLLDFQQIPSIGLGASKMMVQVLGFYSVNDVRNENPAELFDRYEELVGCRVDPCVEDQIRCIVYHANELNCVLVWSDFTDERKAYRNTQGYPPTRPEK
;
A
#
# COMPACT_ATOMS: atom_id res chain seq x y z
N MET A 1 3.05 9.28 -21.45
CA MET A 1 2.17 8.16 -21.03
C MET A 1 2.83 6.86 -21.46
N ILE A 2 3.40 6.10 -20.52
CA ILE A 2 4.08 4.83 -20.81
C ILE A 2 3.01 3.77 -21.12
N LYS A 3 3.09 3.12 -22.28
CA LYS A 3 2.17 2.06 -22.67
C LYS A 3 2.65 0.73 -22.11
N PHE A 4 1.96 0.20 -21.10
CA PHE A 4 2.25 -1.13 -20.57
C PHE A 4 1.42 -2.20 -21.29
N ASN A 5 2.04 -2.94 -22.21
CA ASN A 5 1.41 -4.10 -22.87
C ASN A 5 1.74 -5.38 -22.10
N LYS A 6 0.99 -5.72 -21.04
CA LYS A 6 1.16 -6.98 -20.31
C LYS A 6 -0.18 -7.60 -19.91
N THR A 7 -0.42 -8.82 -20.39
CA THR A 7 -1.44 -9.74 -19.86
C THR A 7 -0.73 -10.84 -19.07
N LYS A 8 -0.69 -10.72 -17.75
CA LYS A 8 -0.14 -11.77 -16.87
C LYS A 8 -1.24 -12.30 -15.95
N ASN A 9 -1.46 -13.62 -16.00
CA ASN A 9 -2.32 -14.32 -15.07
C ASN A 9 -1.58 -14.44 -13.72
N LYS A 10 -1.90 -13.56 -12.76
CA LYS A 10 -1.05 -13.33 -11.59
C LYS A 10 -1.66 -13.88 -10.30
N ARG A 11 -0.88 -14.67 -9.55
CA ARG A 11 -1.25 -15.16 -8.22
C ARG A 11 -1.42 -13.98 -7.26
N ARG A 12 -2.63 -13.81 -6.72
CA ARG A 12 -2.92 -12.83 -5.66
C ARG A 12 -2.11 -13.21 -4.41
N LEU A 13 -1.39 -12.26 -3.83
CA LEU A 13 -0.68 -12.49 -2.59
C LEU A 13 -1.70 -12.85 -1.49
N LYS A 14 -1.31 -13.77 -0.61
CA LYS A 14 -2.12 -14.06 0.58
C LYS A 14 -2.09 -12.83 1.49
N MET A 15 -3.22 -12.13 1.58
CA MET A 15 -3.37 -10.96 2.44
C MET A 15 -3.05 -11.30 3.89
N LYS A 16 -2.32 -10.40 4.55
CA LYS A 16 -1.91 -10.54 5.95
C LYS A 16 -2.36 -9.30 6.72
N LEU A 17 -2.73 -9.51 7.99
CA LEU A 17 -3.00 -8.43 8.93
C LEU A 17 -2.25 -8.66 10.24
N PRO A 18 -1.72 -7.59 10.87
CA PRO A 18 -1.08 -7.64 12.17
C PRO A 18 -2.13 -7.66 13.28
N LEU A 19 -2.99 -8.69 13.29
CA LEU A 19 -4.06 -8.85 14.29
C LEU A 19 -3.51 -9.32 15.64
N SER A 20 -4.00 -8.72 16.72
CA SER A 20 -3.80 -9.22 18.08
C SER A 20 -4.48 -10.57 18.29
N GLY A 21 -4.16 -11.25 19.40
CA GLY A 21 -4.81 -12.50 19.77
C GLY A 21 -6.33 -12.35 19.95
N THR A 22 -6.77 -11.24 20.56
CA THR A 22 -8.19 -10.93 20.78
C THR A 22 -8.90 -10.61 19.47
N GLU A 23 -8.33 -9.75 18.61
CA GLU A 23 -8.87 -9.44 17.28
C GLU A 23 -9.05 -10.70 16.44
N ARG A 24 -8.06 -11.60 16.46
CA ARG A 24 -8.11 -12.87 15.73
C ARG A 24 -9.18 -13.82 16.28
N SER A 25 -9.35 -13.86 17.60
CA SER A 25 -10.42 -14.64 18.25
C SER A 25 -11.79 -14.12 17.84
N ASN A 26 -11.97 -12.80 17.84
CA ASN A 26 -13.22 -12.13 17.50
C ASN A 26 -13.63 -12.33 16.04
N LEU A 27 -12.68 -12.32 15.09
CA LEU A 27 -12.96 -12.70 13.69
C LEU A 27 -13.51 -14.12 13.59
N ARG A 28 -12.91 -15.09 14.29
CA ARG A 28 -13.36 -16.49 14.27
C ARG A 28 -14.75 -16.63 14.88
N LYS A 29 -15.01 -15.97 16.02
CA LYS A 29 -16.32 -15.95 16.69
C LYS A 29 -17.43 -15.44 15.77
N ASN A 30 -17.13 -14.38 15.01
CA ASN A 30 -18.06 -13.79 14.03
C ASN A 30 -18.04 -14.49 12.66
N ARG A 31 -17.24 -15.55 12.48
CA ARG A 31 -17.08 -16.30 11.22
C ARG A 31 -16.65 -15.42 10.03
N VAL A 32 -15.88 -14.38 10.30
CA VAL A 32 -15.35 -13.45 9.29
C VAL A 32 -13.93 -13.84 8.92
N ARG A 33 -13.68 -14.05 7.63
CA ARG A 33 -12.35 -14.30 7.09
C ARG A 33 -11.66 -12.98 6.73
N ILE A 34 -10.32 -12.98 6.71
CA ILE A 34 -9.52 -11.79 6.38
C ILE A 34 -9.85 -11.26 4.99
N ASP A 35 -10.13 -12.13 4.03
CA ASP A 35 -10.50 -11.77 2.65
C ASP A 35 -11.88 -11.13 2.51
N GLN A 36 -12.72 -11.21 3.54
CA GLN A 36 -14.03 -10.57 3.60
C GLN A 36 -14.01 -9.22 4.32
N ILE A 37 -12.92 -8.88 5.02
CA ILE A 37 -12.82 -7.59 5.72
C ILE A 37 -12.94 -6.37 4.78
N PRO A 38 -12.35 -6.36 3.56
CA PRO A 38 -12.46 -5.21 2.66
C PRO A 38 -13.90 -4.85 2.29
N THR A 39 -14.82 -5.83 2.30
CA THR A 39 -16.23 -5.61 1.96
C THR A 39 -17.07 -5.12 3.13
N LYS A 40 -16.48 -4.94 4.31
CA LYS A 40 -17.18 -4.47 5.52
C LYS A 40 -16.97 -2.99 5.74
N THR A 41 -17.93 -2.30 6.34
CA THR A 41 -17.75 -0.91 6.76
C THR A 41 -16.77 -0.82 7.94
N THR A 42 -16.28 0.38 8.24
CA THR A 42 -15.37 0.58 9.38
C THR A 42 -16.10 0.30 10.70
N GLU A 43 -17.37 0.67 10.80
CA GLU A 43 -18.26 0.48 11.94
C GLU A 43 -18.58 -1.01 12.18
N GLU A 44 -18.85 -1.74 11.10
CA GLU A 44 -19.01 -3.20 11.16
C GLU A 44 -17.72 -3.87 11.66
N LEU A 45 -16.57 -3.49 11.09
CA LEU A 45 -15.30 -4.10 11.44
C LEU A 45 -14.90 -3.77 12.89
N LYS A 46 -15.11 -2.53 13.33
CA LYS A 46 -14.95 -2.10 14.72
C LYS A 46 -15.76 -3.00 15.67
N THR A 47 -17.02 -3.23 15.33
CA THR A 47 -17.93 -4.09 16.12
C THR A 47 -17.47 -5.55 16.12
N ILE A 48 -17.10 -6.08 14.96
CA ILE A 48 -16.64 -7.46 14.80
C ILE A 48 -15.34 -7.71 15.57
N LEU A 49 -14.39 -6.79 15.51
CA LEU A 49 -13.08 -6.93 16.14
C LEU A 49 -13.08 -6.51 17.61
N ASN A 50 -14.10 -5.77 18.05
CA ASN A 50 -14.14 -5.08 19.33
C ASN A 50 -12.89 -4.21 19.56
N CYS A 51 -12.63 -3.29 18.63
CA CYS A 51 -11.49 -2.38 18.65
C CYS A 51 -11.92 -0.90 18.48
N SER A 52 -10.96 0.03 18.45
CA SER A 52 -11.25 1.45 18.18
C SER A 52 -11.58 1.70 16.70
N ALA A 53 -12.21 2.84 16.41
CA ALA A 53 -12.50 3.24 15.03
C ALA A 53 -11.20 3.42 14.21
N ASP A 54 -10.17 4.02 14.80
CA ASP A 54 -8.86 4.20 14.16
C ASP A 54 -8.21 2.87 13.85
N ARG A 55 -8.28 1.91 14.77
CA ARG A 55 -7.73 0.57 14.55
C ARG A 55 -8.47 -0.17 13.43
N ALA A 56 -9.80 -0.07 13.39
CA ALA A 56 -10.58 -0.63 12.28
C ALA A 56 -10.22 0.04 10.94
N LYS A 57 -10.06 1.36 10.92
CA LYS A 57 -9.65 2.13 9.74
C LYS A 57 -8.25 1.73 9.26
N GLU A 58 -7.29 1.60 10.17
CA GLU A 58 -5.93 1.13 9.89
C GLU A 58 -5.94 -0.26 9.25
N LEU A 59 -6.63 -1.23 9.86
CA LEU A 59 -6.69 -2.61 9.34
C LEU A 59 -7.37 -2.68 7.96
N LYS A 60 -8.39 -1.84 7.72
CA LYS A 60 -9.00 -1.72 6.40
C LYS A 60 -8.03 -1.17 5.37
N GLY A 61 -7.36 -0.07 5.66
CA GLY A 61 -6.37 0.52 4.76
C GLY A 61 -5.25 -0.47 4.43
N LEU A 62 -4.76 -1.22 5.44
CA LEU A 62 -3.75 -2.24 5.22
C LEU A 62 -4.21 -3.32 4.21
N LEU A 63 -5.48 -3.69 4.21
CA LEU A 63 -6.01 -4.66 3.25
C LEU A 63 -6.33 -4.06 1.89
N ASP A 64 -6.74 -2.79 1.85
CA ASP A 64 -7.06 -2.09 0.61
C ASP A 64 -5.83 -2.03 -0.31
N PHE A 65 -4.68 -1.60 0.23
CA PHE A 65 -3.43 -1.61 -0.52
C PHE A 65 -2.98 -3.02 -0.93
N GLN A 66 -3.28 -4.06 -0.12
CA GLN A 66 -2.94 -5.46 -0.47
C GLN A 66 -3.85 -6.06 -1.57
N GLN A 67 -4.89 -5.35 -2.02
CA GLN A 67 -5.63 -5.75 -3.22
C GLN A 67 -4.78 -5.54 -4.49
N ILE A 68 -3.82 -4.60 -4.45
CA ILE A 68 -2.94 -4.32 -5.57
C ILE A 68 -1.98 -5.50 -5.77
N PRO A 69 -1.86 -6.04 -7.00
CA PRO A 69 -0.94 -7.12 -7.29
C PRO A 69 0.49 -6.77 -6.83
N SER A 70 1.19 -7.75 -6.24
CA SER A 70 2.55 -7.62 -5.70
C SER A 70 2.75 -6.68 -4.51
N ILE A 71 1.72 -5.97 -4.04
CA ILE A 71 1.79 -5.16 -2.83
C ILE A 71 1.46 -6.03 -1.62
N GLY A 72 2.42 -6.13 -0.70
CA GLY A 72 2.28 -6.88 0.54
C GLY A 72 2.17 -5.98 1.76
N LEU A 73 2.03 -6.61 2.94
CA LEU A 73 1.87 -5.91 4.21
C LEU A 73 2.96 -4.86 4.50
N GLY A 74 4.20 -5.05 4.04
CA GLY A 74 5.28 -4.08 4.22
C GLY A 74 4.97 -2.73 3.58
N ALA A 75 4.69 -2.72 2.27
CA ALA A 75 4.26 -1.51 1.57
C ALA A 75 2.95 -0.95 2.13
N SER A 76 1.98 -1.81 2.47
CA SER A 76 0.72 -1.33 3.06
C SER A 76 0.94 -0.61 4.39
N LYS A 77 1.87 -1.09 5.23
CA LYS A 77 2.25 -0.40 6.47
C LYS A 77 2.92 0.94 6.19
N MET A 78 3.81 1.01 5.20
CA MET A 78 4.38 2.29 4.76
C MET A 78 3.27 3.30 4.40
N MET A 79 2.31 2.90 3.56
CA MET A 79 1.22 3.80 3.14
C MET A 79 0.34 4.23 4.31
N VAL A 80 -0.06 3.29 5.17
CA VAL A 80 -1.04 3.54 6.24
C VAL A 80 -0.42 4.16 7.49
N GLN A 81 0.68 3.56 7.98
CA GLN A 81 1.24 3.86 9.30
C GLN A 81 2.29 4.98 9.25
N VAL A 82 2.92 5.22 8.10
CA VAL A 82 3.95 6.26 7.95
C VAL A 82 3.43 7.42 7.11
N LEU A 83 2.92 7.16 5.91
CA LEU A 83 2.43 8.21 5.02
C LEU A 83 1.00 8.68 5.35
N GLY A 84 0.23 7.90 6.11
CA GLY A 84 -1.09 8.29 6.63
C GLY A 84 -2.27 8.13 5.67
N PHE A 85 -2.10 7.36 4.60
CA PHE A 85 -3.17 7.05 3.63
C PHE A 85 -3.94 5.80 4.05
N TYR A 86 -5.27 5.86 4.10
CA TYR A 86 -6.11 4.76 4.59
C TYR A 86 -6.93 4.08 3.48
N SER A 87 -6.78 4.52 2.23
CA SER A 87 -7.31 3.86 1.05
C SER A 87 -6.42 4.09 -0.17
N VAL A 88 -6.52 3.20 -1.16
CA VAL A 88 -5.88 3.38 -2.47
C VAL A 88 -6.39 4.65 -3.16
N ASN A 89 -7.64 5.04 -2.93
CA ASN A 89 -8.18 6.25 -3.53
C ASN A 89 -7.59 7.53 -2.91
N ASP A 90 -7.08 7.48 -1.67
CA ASP A 90 -6.48 8.65 -1.00
C ASP A 90 -5.19 9.12 -1.69
N VAL A 91 -4.53 8.25 -2.48
CA VAL A 91 -3.28 8.57 -3.18
C VAL A 91 -3.47 8.90 -4.67
N ARG A 92 -4.72 9.08 -5.10
CA ARG A 92 -5.04 9.45 -6.48
C ARG A 92 -4.39 10.81 -6.78
N ASN A 93 -3.81 10.93 -7.98
CA ASN A 93 -3.06 12.13 -8.43
C ASN A 93 -1.84 12.54 -7.59
N GLU A 94 -1.43 11.77 -6.58
CA GLU A 94 -0.18 12.04 -5.86
C GLU A 94 1.04 11.87 -6.77
N ASN A 95 2.12 12.59 -6.48
CA ASN A 95 3.40 12.37 -7.16
C ASN A 95 4.17 11.23 -6.46
N PRO A 96 4.42 10.10 -7.13
CA PRO A 96 5.05 8.95 -6.48
C PRO A 96 6.51 9.19 -6.09
N ALA A 97 7.23 10.09 -6.76
CA ALA A 97 8.60 10.44 -6.38
C ALA A 97 8.62 11.26 -5.10
N GLU A 98 7.74 12.25 -4.98
CA GLU A 98 7.60 13.08 -3.78
C GLU A 98 7.12 12.26 -2.58
N LEU A 99 6.19 11.31 -2.79
CA LEU A 99 5.77 10.38 -1.74
C LEU A 99 6.92 9.50 -1.24
N PHE A 100 7.79 9.04 -2.14
CA PHE A 100 8.98 8.29 -1.75
C PHE A 100 9.96 9.14 -0.95
N ASP A 101 10.24 10.36 -1.43
CA ASP A 101 11.14 11.28 -0.76
C ASP A 101 10.62 11.62 0.64
N ARG A 102 9.31 11.91 0.77
CA ARG A 102 8.62 12.11 2.05
C ARG A 102 8.71 10.88 2.96
N TYR A 103 8.60 9.68 2.39
CA TYR A 103 8.71 8.45 3.17
C TYR A 103 10.10 8.31 3.79
N GLU A 104 11.17 8.50 3.01
CA GLU A 104 12.55 8.47 3.50
C GLU A 104 12.78 9.53 4.59
N GLU A 105 12.27 10.74 4.41
CA GLU A 105 12.33 11.80 5.43
C GLU A 105 11.65 11.38 6.74
N LEU A 106 10.45 10.79 6.67
CA LEU A 106 9.69 10.36 7.85
C LEU A 106 10.36 9.19 8.59
N VAL A 107 11.02 8.27 7.88
CA VAL A 107 11.76 7.16 8.53
C VAL A 107 13.18 7.55 8.91
N GLY A 108 13.69 8.68 8.41
CA GLY A 108 15.01 9.22 8.73
C GLY A 108 16.18 8.43 8.14
N CYS A 109 15.94 7.59 7.13
CA CYS A 109 16.97 6.83 6.43
C CYS A 109 16.61 6.57 4.97
N ARG A 110 17.63 6.23 4.19
CA ARG A 110 17.50 5.73 2.83
C ARG A 110 16.92 4.33 2.87
N VAL A 111 15.95 4.09 2.02
CA VAL A 111 15.32 2.78 1.88
C VAL A 111 15.70 2.17 0.53
N ASP A 112 15.45 0.87 0.39
CA ASP A 112 15.70 0.19 -0.88
C ASP A 112 14.94 0.88 -2.02
N PRO A 113 15.57 1.11 -3.19
CA PRO A 113 14.91 1.84 -4.27
C PRO A 113 13.66 1.13 -4.84
N CYS A 114 13.49 -0.17 -4.57
CA CYS A 114 12.28 -0.91 -4.94
C CYS A 114 11.03 -0.47 -4.16
N VAL A 115 11.19 0.32 -3.09
CA VAL A 115 10.09 0.95 -2.36
C VAL A 115 9.44 2.04 -3.23
N GLU A 116 10.22 2.84 -3.97
CA GLU A 116 9.66 3.80 -4.92
C GLU A 116 8.90 3.11 -6.05
N ASP A 117 9.41 1.97 -6.53
CA ASP A 117 8.70 1.15 -7.53
C ASP A 117 7.32 0.67 -7.03
N GLN A 118 7.21 0.36 -5.73
CA GLN A 118 5.95 0.02 -5.07
C GLN A 118 5.02 1.23 -4.97
N ILE A 119 5.52 2.41 -4.58
CA ILE A 119 4.74 3.65 -4.51
C ILE A 119 4.20 4.03 -5.89
N ARG A 120 5.04 4.00 -6.94
CA ARG A 120 4.64 4.24 -8.33
C ARG A 120 3.51 3.32 -8.76
N CYS A 121 3.63 2.03 -8.45
CA CYS A 121 2.59 1.05 -8.72
C CYS A 121 1.28 1.36 -7.98
N ILE A 122 1.37 1.73 -6.70
CA ILE A 122 0.20 2.06 -5.88
C ILE A 122 -0.53 3.28 -6.45
N VAL A 123 0.19 4.36 -6.73
CA VAL A 123 -0.38 5.58 -7.33
C VAL A 123 -0.97 5.27 -8.71
N TYR A 124 -0.31 4.46 -9.53
CA TYR A 124 -0.85 4.07 -10.85
C TYR A 124 -2.20 3.35 -10.72
N HIS A 125 -2.30 2.37 -9.81
CA HIS A 125 -3.56 1.64 -9.55
C HIS A 125 -4.67 2.53 -8.98
N ALA A 126 -4.33 3.60 -8.27
CA ALA A 126 -5.31 4.58 -7.80
C ALA A 126 -5.93 5.40 -8.95
N ASN A 127 -5.18 5.60 -10.03
CA ASN A 127 -5.61 6.37 -11.20
C ASN A 127 -6.22 5.50 -12.30
N GLU A 128 -5.78 4.26 -12.43
CA GLU A 128 -6.16 3.35 -13.53
C GLU A 128 -6.96 2.13 -13.03
N LEU A 129 -8.24 2.08 -13.39
CA LEU A 129 -9.11 0.95 -13.07
C LEU A 129 -8.63 -0.33 -13.79
N ASN A 130 -8.77 -1.48 -13.12
CA ASN A 130 -8.43 -2.80 -13.67
C ASN A 130 -6.99 -2.96 -14.16
N CYS A 131 -6.07 -2.15 -13.62
CA CYS A 131 -4.65 -2.33 -13.86
C CYS A 131 -4.17 -3.71 -13.38
N VAL A 132 -3.31 -4.36 -14.15
CA VAL A 132 -2.70 -5.65 -13.80
C VAL A 132 -1.19 -5.55 -13.55
N LEU A 133 -0.66 -4.32 -13.61
CA LEU A 133 0.76 -4.04 -13.43
C LEU A 133 1.17 -4.23 -11.99
N VAL A 134 2.46 -4.51 -11.84
CA VAL A 134 3.06 -4.85 -10.55
C VAL A 134 4.26 -3.96 -10.32
N TRP A 135 4.71 -3.84 -9.08
CA TRP A 135 5.75 -2.84 -8.74
C TRP A 135 6.99 -2.95 -9.64
N SER A 136 7.42 -4.17 -9.98
CA SER A 136 8.61 -4.38 -10.81
C SER A 136 8.48 -3.81 -12.23
N ASP A 137 7.25 -3.64 -12.73
CA ASP A 137 7.01 -3.04 -14.04
C ASP A 137 7.36 -1.54 -14.08
N PHE A 138 7.48 -0.88 -12.93
CA PHE A 138 7.81 0.55 -12.80
C PHE A 138 9.31 0.83 -12.62
N THR A 139 10.14 -0.22 -12.59
CA THR A 139 11.61 -0.10 -12.38
C THR A 139 12.28 0.81 -13.41
N ASP A 140 11.93 0.64 -14.69
CA ASP A 140 12.57 1.40 -15.78
C ASP A 140 12.13 2.87 -15.75
N GLU A 141 10.86 3.12 -15.44
CA GLU A 141 10.33 4.46 -15.24
C GLU A 141 11.05 5.18 -14.08
N ARG A 142 11.17 4.52 -12.92
CA ARG A 142 11.90 5.07 -11.77
C ARG A 142 13.34 5.40 -12.14
N LYS A 143 14.06 4.48 -12.78
CA LYS A 143 15.46 4.70 -13.17
C LYS A 143 15.60 5.90 -14.11
N ALA A 144 14.73 6.00 -15.12
CA ALA A 144 14.72 7.14 -16.02
C ALA A 144 14.46 8.47 -15.28
N TYR A 145 13.49 8.48 -14.36
CA TYR A 145 13.21 9.64 -13.54
C TYR A 145 14.40 10.02 -12.64
N ARG A 146 14.96 9.08 -11.87
CA ARG A 146 16.06 9.36 -10.95
C ARG A 146 17.38 9.69 -11.65
N ASN A 147 17.60 9.20 -12.88
CA ASN A 147 18.74 9.63 -13.69
C ASN A 147 18.64 11.09 -14.16
N THR A 148 17.43 11.63 -14.30
CA THR A 148 17.22 13.00 -14.80
C THR A 148 16.99 14.01 -13.68
N GLN A 149 16.21 13.65 -12.67
CA GLN A 149 15.84 14.54 -11.56
C GLN A 149 16.68 14.33 -10.30
N GLY A 150 17.32 13.16 -10.16
CA GLY A 150 18.04 12.81 -8.95
C GLY A 150 17.13 12.63 -7.72
N TYR A 151 17.70 12.90 -6.56
CA TYR A 151 17.03 12.90 -5.26
C TYR A 151 17.09 14.30 -4.65
N PRO A 152 16.15 14.66 -3.77
CA PRO A 152 16.15 15.99 -3.17
C PRO A 152 17.37 16.17 -2.25
N PRO A 153 17.83 17.42 -2.04
CA PRO A 153 18.92 17.71 -1.10
C PRO A 153 18.61 17.34 0.35
N THR A 154 17.33 17.24 0.71
CA THR A 154 16.85 16.84 2.05
C THR A 154 16.91 15.34 2.30
N ARG A 155 17.28 14.54 1.29
CA ARG A 155 17.32 13.09 1.42
C ARG A 155 18.26 12.66 2.56
N PRO A 156 17.82 11.79 3.49
CA PRO A 156 18.65 11.29 4.57
C PRO A 156 19.98 10.69 4.09
N GLU A 157 21.02 10.79 4.91
CA GLU A 157 22.35 10.23 4.59
C GLU A 157 22.55 8.78 5.06
N LYS A 158 21.79 8.38 6.09
CA LYS A 158 21.89 7.06 6.75
C LYS A 158 21.03 6.01 6.08
#